data_AF-A0A1H9B1S4-F1
#
_entry.id   AF-A0A1H9B1S4-F1
#
_cell.length_a   1.000
_cell.length_b   1.000
_cell.length_c   1.000
_cell.angle_alpha   90.00
_cell.angle_beta   90.00
_cell.angle_gamma   90.00
#
_symmetry.space_group_name_H-M   'P 1'
#
loop_
_entity.id
_entity.type
_entity.pdbx_description
1 polymer ?
#
loop_
_entity_poly.entity_id
_entity_poly.type
_entity_poly.pdbx_seq_one_letter_code
_entity_poly.pdbx_strand_id
1 'polypeptide(L)'
;MNYDEFVRRWDRHGVKDDPLVQVISKHTQAEGAEAGWWASRIHSHAFMFGYEVYSRSKDINALVTLDRAVRDIQKVLDDDAMTSLAFKQLLSELGIIYEEEILKHRHIETVHDGDEDSLSNAGGDFTHDMRLLYLLEERANSIRTGIKRTISFIEESPLERVSASKINERGISLVDAARFIWCLATDKEAPSKDLNPASKFGEFLADVFAAIGETTDPRSTFRAWARERGDWSLDPPE
;
A
#
# COMPACT_ATOMS: atom_id res chain seq x y z
N MET A 1 9.89 6.53 12.57
CA MET A 1 11.24 7.12 12.39
C MET A 1 11.15 8.61 12.73
N ASN A 2 12.10 9.15 13.49
CA ASN A 2 12.23 10.59 13.75
C ASN A 2 13.30 11.22 12.82
N TYR A 3 13.42 12.54 12.80
CA TYR A 3 14.32 13.25 11.89
C TYR A 3 15.80 12.85 12.10
N ASP A 4 16.25 12.76 13.35
CA ASP A 4 17.64 12.43 13.69
C ASP A 4 18.06 11.03 13.25
N GLU A 5 17.13 10.06 13.32
CA GLU A 5 17.33 8.69 12.85
C GLU A 5 17.40 8.63 11.32
N PHE A 6 16.61 9.46 10.64
CA PHE A 6 16.63 9.57 9.18
C PHE A 6 17.94 10.16 8.65
N VAL A 7 18.42 11.25 9.24
CA VAL A 7 19.69 11.90 8.83
C VAL A 7 20.85 10.90 8.88
N ARG A 8 20.91 10.05 9.91
CA ARG A 8 21.95 9.00 10.04
C ARG A 8 21.86 7.89 8.99
N ARG A 9 20.71 7.70 8.33
CA ARG A 9 20.52 6.74 7.23
C ARG A 9 20.71 7.41 5.87
N TRP A 10 20.36 8.68 5.75
CA TRP A 10 20.46 9.50 4.54
C TRP A 10 21.88 9.49 3.95
N ASP A 11 22.89 9.69 4.78
CA ASP A 11 24.29 9.77 4.34
C ASP A 11 24.86 8.43 3.81
N ARG A 12 24.18 7.31 4.04
CA ARG A 12 24.64 5.96 3.65
C ARG A 12 24.06 5.43 2.35
N HIS A 13 22.96 5.99 1.84
CA HIS A 13 22.16 5.33 0.78
C HIS A 13 21.87 6.17 -0.48
N GLY A 14 22.60 7.26 -0.74
CA GLY A 14 22.57 7.89 -2.07
C GLY A 14 21.21 8.49 -2.48
N VAL A 15 20.34 8.84 -1.52
CA VAL A 15 18.99 9.37 -1.77
C VAL A 15 19.01 10.83 -2.31
N LYS A 16 20.19 11.36 -2.63
CA LYS A 16 20.37 12.73 -3.17
C LYS A 16 19.80 12.90 -4.58
N ASP A 17 19.65 11.81 -5.32
CA ASP A 17 19.16 11.83 -6.71
C ASP A 17 17.65 11.61 -6.84
N ASP A 18 16.91 11.56 -5.73
CA ASP A 18 15.45 11.43 -5.76
C ASP A 18 14.81 12.70 -6.37
N PRO A 19 14.01 12.58 -7.45
CA PRO A 19 13.32 13.71 -8.08
C PRO A 19 12.45 14.52 -7.11
N LEU A 20 11.82 13.89 -6.12
CA LEU A 20 11.01 14.61 -5.13
C LEU A 20 11.86 15.51 -4.24
N VAL A 21 13.11 15.12 -3.97
CA VAL A 21 14.02 15.92 -3.14
C VAL A 21 14.39 17.20 -3.88
N GLN A 22 14.60 17.13 -5.19
CA GLN A 22 14.83 18.30 -6.03
C GLN A 22 13.61 19.23 -6.06
N VAL A 23 12.40 18.65 -6.15
CA VAL A 23 11.14 19.42 -6.12
C VAL A 23 10.96 20.12 -4.78
N ILE A 24 11.18 19.41 -3.67
CA ILE A 24 11.09 20.00 -2.32
C ILE A 24 12.10 21.16 -2.20
N SER A 25 13.37 20.94 -2.54
CA SER A 25 14.38 21.99 -2.44
C SER A 25 14.05 23.21 -3.30
N LYS A 26 13.54 22.99 -4.51
CA LYS A 26 13.12 24.08 -5.43
C LYS A 26 12.02 24.96 -4.83
N HIS A 27 11.08 24.38 -4.09
CA HIS A 27 9.84 25.05 -3.71
C HIS A 27 9.74 25.47 -2.25
N THR A 28 10.46 24.81 -1.34
CA THR A 28 10.31 25.02 0.11
C THR A 28 11.54 25.57 0.82
N GLN A 29 12.64 25.83 0.11
CA GLN A 29 13.94 26.25 0.67
C GLN A 29 14.61 25.19 1.58
N ALA A 30 13.99 24.02 1.77
CA ALA A 30 14.61 22.91 2.49
C ALA A 30 15.79 22.36 1.68
N GLU A 31 16.89 22.01 2.34
CA GLU A 31 18.08 21.48 1.65
C GLU A 31 18.56 20.17 2.28
N GLY A 32 19.31 19.39 1.50
CA GLY A 32 19.97 18.18 1.97
C GLY A 32 19.03 17.18 2.64
N ALA A 33 19.33 16.82 3.89
CA ALA A 33 18.57 15.83 4.64
C ALA A 33 17.15 16.32 5.02
N GLU A 34 16.91 17.63 5.10
CA GLU A 34 15.59 18.18 5.35
C GLU A 34 14.67 17.97 4.14
N ALA A 35 15.16 18.27 2.94
CA ALA A 35 14.42 17.99 1.71
C ALA A 35 14.17 16.49 1.53
N GLY A 36 15.17 15.66 1.86
CA GLY A 36 15.05 14.21 1.96
C GLY A 36 13.94 13.73 2.89
N TRP A 37 13.86 14.34 4.07
CA TRP A 37 12.87 14.00 5.07
C TRP A 37 11.45 14.31 4.59
N TRP A 38 11.25 15.48 3.99
CA TRP A 38 9.96 15.87 3.43
C TRP A 38 9.54 15.00 2.24
N ALA A 39 10.47 14.67 1.34
CA ALA A 39 10.22 13.73 0.24
C ALA A 39 9.79 12.35 0.74
N SER A 40 10.48 11.81 1.76
CA SER A 40 10.11 10.54 2.41
C SER A 40 8.71 10.58 3.01
N ARG A 41 8.30 11.74 3.54
CA ARG A 41 6.94 11.94 4.09
C ARG A 41 5.88 12.03 3.00
N ILE A 42 6.16 12.65 1.85
CA ILE A 42 5.26 12.59 0.69
C ILE A 42 5.03 11.13 0.30
N HIS A 43 6.10 10.33 0.16
CA HIS A 43 5.96 8.91 -0.12
C HIS A 43 5.14 8.17 0.94
N SER A 44 5.45 8.37 2.22
CA SER A 44 4.78 7.66 3.30
C SER A 44 3.29 8.06 3.41
N HIS A 45 2.97 9.35 3.34
CA HIS A 45 1.58 9.82 3.44
C HIS A 45 0.76 9.47 2.20
N ALA A 46 1.31 9.68 1.00
CA ALA A 46 0.57 9.41 -0.24
C ALA A 46 0.32 7.91 -0.47
N PHE A 47 1.24 7.03 -0.03
CA PHE A 47 1.18 5.59 -0.34
C PHE A 47 0.88 4.67 0.83
N MET A 48 1.34 4.98 2.05
CA MET A 48 1.13 4.08 3.21
C MET A 48 -0.06 4.47 4.07
N PHE A 49 -0.38 5.76 4.19
CA PHE A 49 -1.54 6.22 4.97
C PHE A 49 -2.77 6.49 4.10
N GLY A 50 -2.57 6.80 2.81
CA GLY A 50 -3.61 6.77 1.78
C GLY A 50 -4.86 7.62 2.06
N TYR A 51 -5.81 7.53 1.15
CA TYR A 51 -7.11 8.18 1.24
C TYR A 51 -8.08 7.14 1.82
N GLU A 52 -8.41 7.29 3.11
CA GLU A 52 -9.26 6.37 3.87
C GLU A 52 -10.73 6.39 3.40
N VAL A 53 -11.01 5.79 2.25
CA VAL A 53 -12.36 5.64 1.71
C VAL A 53 -12.60 4.22 1.28
N TYR A 54 -13.84 3.76 1.45
CA TYR A 54 -14.27 2.47 0.94
C TYR A 54 -14.92 2.63 -0.45
N SER A 55 -14.40 1.86 -1.40
CA SER A 55 -15.04 1.63 -2.68
C SER A 55 -16.03 0.49 -2.53
N ARG A 56 -17.25 0.80 -2.06
CA ARG A 56 -18.28 -0.21 -1.70
C ARG A 56 -18.36 -1.35 -2.72
N SER A 57 -18.50 -1.01 -4.00
CA SER A 57 -18.61 -2.00 -5.07
C SER A 57 -17.34 -2.82 -5.28
N LYS A 58 -16.15 -2.21 -5.27
CA LYS A 58 -14.88 -2.92 -5.47
C LYS A 58 -14.51 -3.77 -4.25
N ASP A 59 -14.59 -3.18 -3.06
CA ASP A 59 -14.14 -3.78 -1.81
C ASP A 59 -15.06 -4.91 -1.37
N ILE A 60 -16.39 -4.71 -1.45
CA ILE A 60 -17.33 -5.80 -1.16
C ILE A 60 -17.18 -6.92 -2.19
N ASN A 61 -17.03 -6.62 -3.48
CA ASN A 61 -16.82 -7.68 -4.48
C ASN A 61 -15.52 -8.47 -4.24
N ALA A 62 -14.44 -7.78 -3.87
CA ALA A 62 -13.17 -8.42 -3.51
C ALA A 62 -13.33 -9.30 -2.26
N LEU A 63 -13.97 -8.78 -1.21
CA LEU A 63 -14.24 -9.51 0.04
C LEU A 63 -15.17 -10.71 -0.17
N VAL A 64 -16.21 -10.59 -1.00
CA VAL A 64 -17.09 -11.70 -1.38
C VAL A 64 -16.34 -12.75 -2.19
N THR A 65 -15.43 -12.33 -3.09
CA THR A 65 -14.57 -13.25 -3.85
C THR A 65 -13.63 -13.99 -2.92
N LEU A 66 -13.05 -13.30 -1.93
CA LEU A 66 -12.20 -13.90 -0.92
C LEU A 66 -12.98 -14.88 -0.01
N ASP A 67 -14.19 -14.54 0.45
CA ASP A 67 -15.04 -15.46 1.22
C ASP A 67 -15.34 -16.75 0.43
N ARG A 68 -15.60 -16.61 -0.87
CA ARG A 68 -15.80 -17.76 -1.76
C ARG A 68 -14.55 -18.62 -1.86
N ALA A 69 -13.39 -18.01 -2.08
CA ALA A 69 -12.11 -18.73 -2.18
C ALA A 69 -11.79 -19.47 -0.88
N VAL A 70 -11.92 -18.83 0.29
CA VAL A 70 -11.68 -19.47 1.59
C VAL A 70 -12.63 -20.64 1.82
N ARG A 71 -13.92 -20.47 1.47
CA ARG A 71 -14.90 -21.55 1.57
C ARG A 71 -14.56 -22.73 0.65
N ASP A 72 -14.11 -22.46 -0.56
CA ASP A 72 -13.82 -23.50 -1.53
C ASP A 72 -12.54 -24.25 -1.14
N ILE A 73 -11.52 -23.55 -0.60
CA ILE A 73 -10.34 -24.19 0.01
C ILE A 73 -10.74 -25.06 1.20
N GLN A 74 -11.54 -24.53 2.14
CA GLN A 74 -12.02 -25.28 3.29
C GLN A 74 -12.75 -26.57 2.89
N LYS A 75 -13.55 -26.54 1.81
CA LYS A 75 -14.22 -27.73 1.29
C LYS A 75 -13.28 -28.75 0.67
N VAL A 76 -12.19 -28.31 0.05
CA VAL A 76 -11.22 -29.20 -0.60
C VAL A 76 -10.28 -29.82 0.43
N LEU A 77 -10.04 -29.14 1.54
CA LEU A 77 -9.21 -29.63 2.64
C LEU A 77 -9.98 -30.50 3.65
N ASP A 78 -11.31 -30.54 3.58
CA ASP A 78 -12.14 -31.42 4.43
C ASP A 78 -11.79 -32.90 4.19
N ASP A 79 -11.83 -33.72 5.26
CA ASP A 79 -11.27 -35.08 5.30
C ASP A 79 -11.85 -36.05 4.24
N ASP A 80 -13.04 -35.72 3.71
CA ASP A 80 -13.77 -36.53 2.71
C ASP A 80 -13.64 -36.00 1.27
N ALA A 81 -12.98 -34.87 1.05
CA ALA A 81 -12.94 -34.21 -0.25
C ALA A 81 -11.95 -34.86 -1.23
N MET A 82 -10.92 -35.52 -0.70
CA MET A 82 -9.92 -36.23 -1.51
C MET A 82 -9.47 -37.53 -0.86
N THR A 83 -9.09 -38.49 -1.69
CA THR A 83 -8.54 -39.75 -1.18
C THR A 83 -7.20 -39.49 -0.49
N SER A 84 -6.89 -40.28 0.55
CA SER A 84 -5.61 -40.17 1.26
C SER A 84 -4.37 -40.34 0.36
N LEU A 85 -4.51 -41.05 -0.77
CA LEU A 85 -3.46 -41.19 -1.78
C LEU A 85 -3.31 -39.91 -2.62
N ALA A 86 -4.41 -39.30 -3.05
CA ALA A 86 -4.38 -38.02 -3.77
C ALA A 86 -3.83 -36.90 -2.88
N PHE A 87 -4.20 -36.88 -1.61
CA PHE A 87 -3.64 -35.96 -0.63
C PHE A 87 -2.13 -36.16 -0.50
N LYS A 88 -1.66 -37.39 -0.24
CA LYS A 88 -0.22 -37.70 -0.17
C LYS A 88 0.55 -37.33 -1.44
N GLN A 89 -0.03 -37.53 -2.62
CA GLN A 89 0.59 -37.10 -3.88
C GLN A 89 0.71 -35.59 -3.94
N LEU A 90 -0.36 -34.85 -3.61
CA LEU A 90 -0.33 -33.39 -3.53
C LEU A 90 0.77 -32.90 -2.57
N LEU A 91 0.94 -33.56 -1.41
CA LEU A 91 2.02 -33.25 -0.48
C LEU A 91 3.41 -33.42 -1.11
N SER A 92 3.59 -34.51 -1.87
CA SER A 92 4.84 -34.78 -2.58
C SER A 92 5.13 -33.72 -3.65
N GLU A 93 4.13 -33.33 -4.44
CA GLU A 93 4.28 -32.31 -5.48
C GLU A 93 4.60 -30.92 -4.90
N LEU A 94 3.95 -30.54 -3.78
CA LEU A 94 4.28 -29.28 -3.09
C LEU A 94 5.73 -29.26 -2.58
N GLY A 95 6.23 -30.41 -2.12
CA GLY A 95 7.65 -30.57 -1.78
C GLY A 95 8.58 -30.37 -2.97
N ILE A 96 8.23 -30.91 -4.15
CA ILE A 96 9.02 -30.77 -5.38
C ILE A 96 9.05 -29.32 -5.87
N ILE A 97 7.90 -28.62 -5.90
CA ILE A 97 7.81 -27.21 -6.31
C ILE A 97 8.72 -26.35 -5.44
N TYR A 98 8.69 -26.58 -4.13
CA TYR A 98 9.54 -25.87 -3.18
C TYR A 98 11.04 -26.13 -3.44
N GLU A 99 11.43 -27.38 -3.69
CA GLU A 99 12.82 -27.71 -4.07
C GLU A 99 13.26 -26.98 -5.35
N GLU A 100 12.39 -26.91 -6.37
CA GLU A 100 12.66 -26.18 -7.61
C GLU A 100 12.78 -24.67 -7.40
N GLU A 101 11.94 -24.06 -6.55
CA GLU A 101 12.01 -22.63 -6.26
C GLU A 101 13.26 -22.27 -5.46
N ILE A 102 13.67 -23.08 -4.48
CA ILE A 102 14.95 -22.89 -3.78
C ILE A 102 16.11 -22.96 -4.77
N LEU A 103 16.11 -23.94 -5.68
CA LEU A 103 17.19 -24.08 -6.66
C LEU A 103 17.27 -22.87 -7.60
N LYS A 104 16.13 -22.26 -7.96
CA LYS A 104 16.09 -21.01 -8.74
C LYS A 104 16.61 -19.80 -7.95
N HIS A 105 16.25 -19.67 -6.67
CA HIS A 105 16.70 -18.55 -5.83
C HIS A 105 18.18 -18.69 -5.41
N ARG A 106 18.67 -19.92 -5.17
CA ARG A 106 20.09 -20.19 -4.90
C ARG A 106 20.99 -19.89 -6.10
N HIS A 107 20.49 -20.03 -7.33
CA HIS A 107 21.30 -19.71 -8.51
C HIS A 107 21.55 -18.20 -8.71
N ILE A 108 20.85 -17.33 -7.96
CA ILE A 108 21.05 -15.87 -7.97
C ILE A 108 22.08 -15.45 -6.90
N GLU A 109 22.29 -16.24 -5.85
CA GLU A 109 23.17 -15.88 -4.72
C GLU A 109 24.55 -16.57 -4.71
N THR A 110 24.83 -17.49 -5.64
CA THR A 110 26.17 -18.11 -5.74
C THR A 110 27.19 -17.20 -6.46
N VAL A 111 27.45 -16.02 -5.88
CA VAL A 111 28.73 -15.32 -5.93
C VAL A 111 29.00 -14.71 -4.54
N HIS A 112 29.15 -15.53 -3.51
CA HIS A 112 30.19 -15.33 -2.50
C HIS A 112 30.35 -16.56 -1.60
N ASP A 113 31.55 -16.67 -1.05
CA ASP A 113 32.17 -17.84 -0.46
C ASP A 113 31.40 -18.46 0.71
N GLY A 114 31.42 -19.79 0.71
CA GLY A 114 31.73 -20.64 1.86
C GLY A 114 31.03 -20.32 3.17
N ASP A 115 29.92 -21.01 3.44
CA ASP A 115 29.73 -21.61 4.76
C ASP A 115 28.80 -22.82 4.68
N GLU A 116 29.24 -23.89 5.32
CA GLU A 116 28.74 -25.26 5.29
C GLU A 116 27.52 -25.44 6.22
N ASP A 117 26.63 -24.44 6.28
CA ASP A 117 25.49 -24.40 7.22
C ASP A 117 24.10 -24.32 6.52
N SER A 118 24.07 -24.46 5.20
CA SER A 118 22.88 -24.17 4.38
C SER A 118 21.93 -25.36 4.16
N LEU A 119 22.14 -26.50 4.81
CA LEU A 119 21.31 -27.71 4.63
C LEU A 119 20.30 -27.94 5.78
N SER A 120 20.48 -27.33 6.94
CA SER A 120 19.58 -27.48 8.09
C SER A 120 18.31 -26.61 8.01
N ASN A 121 18.31 -25.58 7.16
CA ASN A 121 17.16 -24.68 6.97
C ASN A 121 16.20 -25.09 5.85
N ALA A 122 16.55 -26.06 5.00
CA ALA A 122 15.68 -26.47 3.89
C ALA A 122 14.39 -27.18 4.35
N GLY A 123 14.37 -27.81 5.53
CA GLY A 123 13.17 -28.46 6.10
C GLY A 123 12.17 -27.51 6.77
N GLY A 124 12.51 -26.23 6.93
CA GLY A 124 11.70 -25.24 7.65
C GLY A 124 10.45 -24.77 6.89
N ASP A 125 10.55 -24.53 5.58
CA ASP A 125 9.48 -23.91 4.78
C ASP A 125 8.51 -24.90 4.11
N PHE A 126 8.90 -26.14 3.81
CA PHE A 126 7.91 -27.19 3.44
C PHE A 126 6.90 -27.42 4.57
N THR A 127 7.40 -27.40 5.82
CA THR A 127 6.55 -27.43 7.02
C THR A 127 5.72 -26.16 7.14
N HIS A 128 6.19 -25.03 6.60
CA HIS A 128 5.49 -23.74 6.62
C HIS A 128 4.27 -23.74 5.70
N ASP A 129 4.42 -24.10 4.43
CA ASP A 129 3.30 -24.09 3.46
C ASP A 129 2.20 -25.09 3.85
N MET A 130 2.60 -26.26 4.32
CA MET A 130 1.68 -27.25 4.88
C MET A 130 0.96 -26.75 6.12
N ARG A 131 1.68 -26.07 7.00
CA ARG A 131 1.10 -25.43 8.18
C ARG A 131 0.18 -24.28 7.79
N LEU A 132 0.45 -23.54 6.71
CA LEU A 132 -0.44 -22.49 6.22
C LEU A 132 -1.76 -23.05 5.72
N LEU A 133 -1.75 -24.16 4.95
CA LEU A 133 -2.97 -24.83 4.51
C LEU A 133 -3.80 -25.34 5.69
N TYR A 134 -3.15 -25.98 6.68
CA TYR A 134 -3.81 -26.45 7.90
C TYR A 134 -4.37 -25.29 8.75
N LEU A 135 -3.57 -24.24 8.96
CA LEU A 135 -4.03 -23.04 9.68
C LEU A 135 -5.17 -22.34 8.95
N LEU A 136 -5.17 -22.36 7.62
CA LEU A 136 -6.25 -21.79 6.81
C LEU A 136 -7.53 -22.61 6.96
N GLU A 137 -7.44 -23.94 6.98
CA GLU A 137 -8.56 -24.84 7.26
C GLU A 137 -9.14 -24.60 8.66
N GLU A 138 -8.30 -24.65 9.71
CA GLU A 138 -8.71 -24.46 11.11
C GLU A 138 -9.36 -23.09 11.33
N ARG A 139 -8.82 -22.05 10.67
CA ARG A 139 -9.25 -20.66 10.87
C ARG A 139 -10.23 -20.18 9.80
N ALA A 140 -10.61 -21.00 8.81
CA ALA A 140 -11.48 -20.61 7.70
C ALA A 140 -12.76 -19.94 8.18
N ASN A 141 -13.45 -20.53 9.16
CA ASN A 141 -14.68 -19.97 9.73
C ASN A 141 -14.46 -18.60 10.40
N SER A 142 -13.33 -18.43 11.09
CA SER A 142 -12.96 -17.16 11.73
C SER A 142 -12.63 -16.08 10.71
N ILE A 143 -11.86 -16.43 9.66
CA ILE A 143 -11.52 -15.54 8.55
C ILE A 143 -12.79 -15.08 7.85
N ARG A 144 -13.67 -16.02 7.49
CA ARG A 144 -14.97 -15.73 6.85
C ARG A 144 -15.87 -14.87 7.72
N THR A 145 -15.85 -15.06 9.04
CA THR A 145 -16.54 -14.19 9.99
C THR A 145 -15.95 -12.77 10.00
N GLY A 146 -14.62 -12.65 9.97
CA GLY A 146 -13.93 -11.37 9.82
C GLY A 146 -14.33 -10.67 8.53
N ILE A 147 -14.33 -11.37 7.39
CA ILE A 147 -14.76 -10.85 6.10
C ILE A 147 -16.19 -10.30 6.17
N LYS A 148 -17.14 -11.08 6.71
CA LYS A 148 -18.54 -10.63 6.86
C LYS A 148 -18.66 -9.38 7.73
N ARG A 149 -17.94 -9.33 8.86
CA ARG A 149 -17.91 -8.15 9.73
C ARG A 149 -17.33 -6.94 9.02
N THR A 150 -16.28 -7.12 8.22
CA THR A 150 -15.68 -6.04 7.41
C THR A 150 -16.65 -5.56 6.33
N ILE A 151 -17.36 -6.46 5.65
CA ILE A 151 -18.43 -6.08 4.70
C ILE A 151 -19.49 -5.23 5.41
N SER A 152 -20.05 -5.70 6.54
CA SER A 152 -21.05 -4.94 7.29
C SER A 152 -20.52 -3.58 7.75
N PHE A 153 -19.26 -3.53 8.20
CA PHE A 153 -18.61 -2.27 8.59
C PHE A 153 -18.51 -1.29 7.42
N ILE A 154 -18.13 -1.77 6.23
CA ILE A 154 -18.05 -0.94 5.01
C ILE A 154 -19.43 -0.41 4.64
N GLU A 155 -20.47 -1.24 4.69
CA GLU A 155 -21.85 -0.86 4.34
C GLU A 155 -22.48 0.14 5.32
N GLU A 156 -22.00 0.18 6.56
CA GLU A 156 -22.45 1.11 7.59
C GLU A 156 -21.53 2.34 7.71
N SER A 157 -20.42 2.38 6.97
CA SER A 157 -19.39 3.40 7.13
C SER A 157 -19.79 4.74 6.51
N PRO A 158 -19.62 5.88 7.21
CA PRO A 158 -19.77 7.21 6.60
C PRO A 158 -18.69 7.53 5.56
N LEU A 159 -17.62 6.72 5.52
CA LEU A 159 -16.54 6.78 4.53
C LEU A 159 -16.87 5.98 3.26
N GLU A 160 -18.06 5.39 3.17
CA GLU A 160 -18.52 4.71 1.96
C GLU A 160 -18.76 5.75 0.83
N ARG A 161 -18.26 5.44 -0.36
CA ARG A 161 -18.56 6.20 -1.58
C ARG A 161 -19.11 5.27 -2.66
N VAL A 162 -20.34 5.55 -3.12
CA VAL A 162 -21.05 4.77 -4.16
C VAL A 162 -20.25 4.67 -5.47
N SER A 163 -19.35 5.64 -5.73
CA SER A 163 -18.51 5.68 -6.94
C SER A 163 -17.00 5.79 -6.66
N ALA A 164 -16.48 5.21 -5.58
CA ALA A 164 -15.04 5.32 -5.29
C ALA A 164 -14.15 4.68 -6.37
N SER A 165 -14.68 3.76 -7.20
CA SER A 165 -13.99 3.27 -8.40
C SER A 165 -13.66 4.34 -9.46
N LYS A 166 -14.27 5.53 -9.38
CA LYS A 166 -13.96 6.70 -10.22
C LYS A 166 -13.08 7.74 -9.52
N ILE A 167 -12.74 7.51 -8.25
CA ILE A 167 -11.93 8.44 -7.45
C ILE A 167 -10.47 8.04 -7.62
N ASN A 168 -9.63 8.99 -8.04
CA ASN A 168 -8.18 8.80 -8.06
C ASN A 168 -7.66 8.89 -6.60
N GLU A 169 -7.84 7.83 -5.82
CA GLU A 169 -7.46 7.77 -4.39
C GLU A 169 -5.99 8.12 -4.19
N ARG A 170 -5.11 7.58 -5.04
CA ARG A 170 -3.67 7.86 -5.03
C ARG A 170 -3.40 9.36 -5.26
N GLY A 171 -4.02 9.94 -6.28
CA GLY A 171 -3.89 11.36 -6.57
C GLY A 171 -4.45 12.24 -5.44
N ILE A 172 -5.58 11.89 -4.83
CA ILE A 172 -6.17 12.62 -3.71
C ILE A 172 -5.27 12.56 -2.48
N SER A 173 -4.73 11.37 -2.15
CA SER A 173 -3.75 11.18 -1.07
C SER A 173 -2.50 12.03 -1.30
N LEU A 174 -2.06 12.10 -2.56
CA LEU A 174 -0.90 12.88 -2.94
C LEU A 174 -1.16 14.39 -2.78
N VAL A 175 -2.35 14.88 -3.15
CA VAL A 175 -2.74 16.28 -2.89
C VAL A 175 -2.71 16.57 -1.39
N ASP A 176 -3.29 15.69 -0.57
CA ASP A 176 -3.34 15.86 0.88
C ASP A 176 -1.93 15.92 1.49
N ALA A 177 -1.06 14.99 1.11
CA ALA A 177 0.34 14.96 1.51
C ALA A 177 1.08 16.24 1.06
N ALA A 178 0.92 16.66 -0.19
CA ALA A 178 1.57 17.86 -0.72
C ALA A 178 1.11 19.12 0.02
N ARG A 179 -0.19 19.26 0.34
CA ARG A 179 -0.71 20.38 1.15
C ARG A 179 -0.09 20.40 2.54
N PHE A 180 -0.06 19.24 3.21
CA PHE A 180 0.51 19.11 4.54
C PHE A 180 1.99 19.51 4.58
N ILE A 181 2.78 18.97 3.65
CA ILE A 181 4.21 19.27 3.53
C ILE A 181 4.45 20.73 3.17
N TRP A 182 3.64 21.29 2.28
CA TRP A 182 3.72 22.72 1.96
C TRP A 182 3.53 23.60 3.19
N CYS A 183 2.48 23.33 3.98
CA CYS A 183 2.21 24.09 5.21
C CYS A 183 3.38 23.99 6.19
N LEU A 184 3.93 22.80 6.40
CA LEU A 184 5.04 22.60 7.33
C LEU A 184 6.36 23.22 6.85
N ALA A 185 6.69 23.04 5.58
CA ALA A 185 7.99 23.42 5.05
C ALA A 185 8.07 24.91 4.68
N THR A 186 6.94 25.57 4.41
CA THR A 186 6.91 26.97 3.97
C THR A 186 6.26 27.93 4.96
N ASP A 187 5.65 27.42 6.03
CA ASP A 187 4.82 28.15 6.99
C ASP A 187 3.70 28.98 6.33
N LYS A 188 3.20 28.48 5.18
CA LYS A 188 2.12 29.10 4.41
C LYS A 188 0.98 28.12 4.20
N GLU A 189 -0.23 28.62 4.33
CA GLU A 189 -1.42 27.81 4.12
C GLU A 189 -1.55 27.39 2.63
N ALA A 190 -1.74 26.09 2.39
CA ALA A 190 -2.06 25.56 1.08
C ALA A 190 -3.55 25.83 0.75
N PRO A 191 -3.89 26.14 -0.52
CA PRO A 191 -5.27 26.40 -0.92
C PRO A 191 -6.20 25.26 -0.54
N SER A 192 -7.48 25.56 -0.30
CA SER A 192 -8.49 24.60 0.17
C SER A 192 -9.66 24.38 -0.80
N LYS A 193 -9.91 25.30 -1.75
CA LYS A 193 -11.11 25.26 -2.61
C LYS A 193 -10.83 25.09 -4.11
N ASP A 194 -9.92 25.87 -4.68
CA ASP A 194 -9.49 25.74 -6.07
C ASP A 194 -7.98 25.87 -6.18
N LEU A 195 -7.43 25.26 -7.22
CA LEU A 195 -6.00 25.33 -7.52
C LEU A 195 -5.79 26.33 -8.65
N ASN A 196 -5.07 27.42 -8.37
CA ASN A 196 -4.46 28.25 -9.41
C ASN A 196 -3.12 27.60 -9.83
N PRO A 197 -2.99 27.08 -11.06
CA PRO A 197 -1.75 26.42 -11.51
C PRO A 197 -0.52 27.34 -11.51
N ALA A 198 -0.73 28.66 -11.67
CA ALA A 198 0.34 29.66 -11.65
C ALA A 198 0.70 30.14 -10.24
N SER A 199 0.05 29.61 -9.20
CA SER A 199 0.47 29.88 -7.82
C SER A 199 1.69 29.05 -7.44
N LYS A 200 2.47 29.50 -6.46
CA LYS A 200 3.64 28.74 -5.98
C LYS A 200 3.28 27.30 -5.56
N PHE A 201 2.14 27.15 -4.87
CA PHE A 201 1.65 25.81 -4.51
C PHE A 201 1.17 25.02 -5.74
N GLY A 202 0.57 25.67 -6.73
CA GLY A 202 0.16 25.05 -7.99
C GLY A 202 1.34 24.48 -8.78
N GLU A 203 2.42 25.25 -8.88
CA GLU A 203 3.68 24.80 -9.50
C GLU A 203 4.32 23.66 -8.69
N PHE A 204 4.37 23.80 -7.37
CA PHE A 204 4.87 22.75 -6.48
C PHE A 204 4.11 21.43 -6.66
N LEU A 205 2.77 21.47 -6.64
CA LEU A 205 1.94 20.28 -6.78
C LEU A 205 2.13 19.61 -8.15
N ALA A 206 2.25 20.40 -9.22
CA ALA A 206 2.51 19.87 -10.56
C ALA A 206 3.88 19.16 -10.64
N ASP A 207 4.91 19.77 -10.06
CA ASP A 207 6.25 19.18 -10.02
C ASP A 207 6.29 17.91 -9.15
N VAL A 208 5.53 17.87 -8.04
CA VAL A 208 5.37 16.67 -7.21
C VAL A 208 4.73 15.54 -8.03
N PHE A 209 3.64 15.80 -8.75
CA PHE A 209 3.00 14.80 -9.61
C PHE A 209 3.97 14.24 -10.66
N ALA A 210 4.74 15.13 -11.30
CA ALA A 210 5.74 14.74 -12.29
C ALA A 210 6.86 13.88 -11.68
N ALA A 211 7.39 14.26 -10.51
CA ALA A 211 8.46 13.54 -9.83
C ALA A 211 8.07 12.09 -9.46
N ILE A 212 6.79 11.85 -9.18
CA ILE A 212 6.28 10.53 -8.77
C ILE A 212 5.71 9.74 -9.97
N GLY A 213 5.75 10.32 -11.17
CA GLY A 213 5.22 9.70 -12.39
C GLY A 213 3.70 9.56 -12.40
N GLU A 214 2.98 10.41 -11.67
CA GLU A 214 1.53 10.44 -11.66
C GLU A 214 1.01 11.07 -12.96
N THR A 215 0.23 10.32 -13.74
CA THR A 215 -0.20 10.74 -15.09
C THR A 215 -1.47 11.58 -15.09
N THR A 216 -2.12 11.72 -13.94
CA THR A 216 -3.35 12.48 -13.80
C THR A 216 -3.10 13.98 -13.68
N ASP A 217 -4.04 14.80 -14.18
CA ASP A 217 -3.90 16.25 -14.14
C ASP A 217 -3.98 16.77 -12.67
N PRO A 218 -2.97 17.51 -12.17
CA PRO A 218 -2.93 17.98 -10.79
C PRO A 218 -4.12 18.84 -10.40
N ARG A 219 -4.63 19.67 -11.32
CA ARG A 219 -5.77 20.56 -11.05
C ARG A 219 -7.07 19.77 -10.90
N SER A 220 -7.32 18.83 -11.80
CA SER A 220 -8.48 17.93 -11.73
C SER A 220 -8.45 17.09 -10.45
N THR A 221 -7.28 16.61 -10.06
CA THR A 221 -7.07 15.81 -8.86
C THR A 221 -7.25 16.65 -7.59
N PHE A 222 -6.75 17.89 -7.58
CA PHE A 222 -6.99 18.83 -6.49
C PHE A 222 -8.47 19.15 -6.33
N ARG A 223 -9.21 19.36 -7.44
CA ARG A 223 -10.66 19.55 -7.38
C ARG A 223 -11.40 18.32 -6.84
N ALA A 224 -10.95 17.12 -7.21
CA ALA A 224 -11.49 15.90 -6.65
C ALA A 224 -11.23 15.83 -5.13
N TRP A 225 -10.00 16.12 -4.69
CA TRP A 225 -9.65 16.22 -3.27
C TRP A 225 -10.51 17.27 -2.54
N ALA A 226 -10.67 18.48 -3.09
CA ALA A 226 -11.44 19.56 -2.47
C ALA A 226 -12.93 19.24 -2.35
N ARG A 227 -13.51 18.51 -3.30
CA ARG A 227 -14.89 18.02 -3.21
C ARG A 227 -15.05 16.97 -2.11
N GLU A 228 -14.04 16.14 -1.91
CA GLU A 228 -14.11 15.03 -0.99
C GLU A 228 -13.68 15.36 0.45
N ARG A 229 -12.79 16.35 0.63
CA ARG A 229 -12.20 16.76 1.94
C ARG A 229 -12.22 18.25 2.22
N GLY A 230 -12.42 19.10 1.21
CA GLY A 230 -12.50 20.54 1.44
C GLY A 230 -13.70 20.82 2.33
N ASP A 231 -13.50 21.60 3.40
CA ASP A 231 -14.56 22.05 4.32
C ASP A 231 -15.75 22.59 3.52
N TRP A 232 -16.71 21.71 3.26
CA TRP A 232 -18.10 22.08 3.24
C TRP A 232 -18.48 22.18 4.71
N SER A 233 -18.31 23.38 5.25
CA SER A 233 -19.24 23.82 6.27
C SER A 233 -20.63 23.46 5.74
N LEU A 234 -21.32 22.60 6.49
CA LEU A 234 -22.76 22.53 6.45
C LEU A 234 -23.24 23.97 6.59
N ASP A 235 -23.58 24.63 5.48
CA ASP A 235 -24.50 25.75 5.59
C ASP A 235 -25.76 25.14 6.19
N PRO A 236 -26.21 25.60 7.39
CA PRO A 236 -27.46 25.11 7.93
C PRO A 236 -28.56 25.43 6.91
N PRO A 237 -29.53 24.52 6.70
CA PRO A 237 -30.63 24.81 5.82
C PRO A 237 -31.34 26.08 6.31
N GLU A 238 -31.50 27.07 5.42
CA GLU A 238 -32.49 28.15 5.58
C GLU A 238 -33.91 27.58 5.57
#